data_AF-A0A7K0FVN3-F1
#
_entry.id   AF-A0A7K0FVN3-F1
#
_cell.length_a   1.000
_cell.length_b   1.000
_cell.length_c   1.000
_cell.angle_alpha   90.00
_cell.angle_beta   90.00
_cell.angle_gamma   90.00
#
_symmetry.space_group_name_H-M   'P 1'
#
loop_
_entity.id
_entity.type
_entity.pdbx_description
1 polymer ?
#
loop_
_entity_poly.entity_id
_entity_poly.type
_entity_poly.pdbx_seq_one_letter_code
_entity_poly.pdbx_strand_id
1 'polypeptide(L)'
;MIVNLIIMYANLIDVFKTNISMLQNQPLSGGIVAKNLRISDNGSGELTLYGDFNITLKVLDLTTDGAPSLNSLMTFTQQVITSKLRGGGYKGGISYFKYDSSKKAFDLNKNQTYSIRYSFNFSVNVIQIKMLNELKGNDFVLAVVDSIGYQFTDQQGKRHYSGGLTNGMGGPAVISYDVWKRYKYIGVHEFFHTLGLVDIEDNSKKNRLMYHLGNNTGHSISDAERGDMMQFIMRNIKDMTKSTYTNLNNNTVKLLGNFLNSPTNGFKFNQAKFR
;
A
#
# COMPACT_ATOMS: atom_id res chain seq x y z
N MET A 1 8.00 41.78 8.39
CA MET A 1 8.09 41.49 6.94
C MET A 1 9.45 42.00 6.50
N ILE A 2 10.42 41.21 6.03
CA ILE A 2 10.37 40.05 5.15
C ILE A 2 11.41 39.04 5.65
N VAL A 3 10.97 37.81 5.95
CA VAL A 3 11.85 36.65 6.15
C VAL A 3 12.45 36.35 4.78
N ASN A 4 13.65 36.88 4.52
CA ASN A 4 14.37 36.63 3.28
C ASN A 4 14.88 35.18 3.28
N LEU A 5 14.34 34.44 2.32
CA LEU A 5 14.66 33.10 1.83
C LEU A 5 16.18 32.80 1.81
N ILE A 6 16.76 32.41 2.94
CA ILE A 6 18.00 31.63 2.97
C ILE A 6 17.59 30.16 2.84
N ILE A 7 17.27 29.73 1.62
CA ILE A 7 17.38 28.32 1.26
C ILE A 7 18.85 28.12 0.86
N MET A 8 19.71 28.02 1.86
CA MET A 8 21.07 27.52 1.69
C MET A 8 20.97 26.07 1.19
N TYR A 9 21.56 25.82 0.03
CA TYR A 9 21.57 24.56 -0.72
C TYR A 9 22.01 23.36 0.14
N ALA A 10 21.07 22.59 0.67
CA ALA A 10 21.35 21.29 1.26
C ALA A 10 21.80 20.31 0.15
N ASN A 11 22.88 19.56 0.38
CA ASN A 11 23.26 18.41 -0.46
C ASN A 11 22.02 17.51 -0.60
N LEU A 12 21.75 16.91 -1.77
CA LEU A 12 20.60 16.03 -1.97
C LEU A 12 20.54 14.93 -0.91
N ILE A 13 21.70 14.42 -0.50
CA ILE A 13 21.83 13.45 0.60
C ILE A 13 21.32 14.05 1.91
N ASP A 14 21.61 15.31 2.21
CA ASP A 14 21.15 16.00 3.42
C ASP A 14 19.66 16.33 3.37
N VAL A 15 19.11 16.62 2.18
CA VAL A 15 17.64 16.71 1.97
C VAL A 15 16.99 15.35 2.24
N PHE A 16 17.54 14.26 1.69
CA PHE A 16 17.04 12.91 1.96
C PHE A 16 17.17 12.54 3.43
N LYS A 17 18.30 12.81 4.09
CA LYS A 17 18.50 12.58 5.52
C LYS A 17 17.50 13.35 6.36
N THR A 18 17.27 14.63 6.04
CA THR A 18 16.28 15.47 6.73
C THR A 18 14.88 14.88 6.60
N ASN A 19 14.46 14.56 5.38
CA ASN A 19 13.16 13.93 5.14
C ASN A 19 13.04 12.57 5.85
N ILE A 20 14.07 11.72 5.76
CA ILE A 20 14.15 10.43 6.44
C ILE A 20 14.01 10.60 7.96
N SER A 21 14.66 11.60 8.56
CA SER A 21 14.58 11.85 10.00
C SER A 21 13.16 12.22 10.44
N MET A 22 12.42 12.94 9.60
CA MET A 22 11.03 13.31 9.85
C MET A 22 10.07 12.12 9.71
N LEU A 23 10.44 11.10 8.92
CA LEU A 23 9.62 9.91 8.69
C LEU A 23 9.71 8.87 9.80
N GLN A 24 10.73 8.95 10.67
CA GLN A 24 10.93 7.98 11.75
C GLN A 24 9.74 8.01 12.72
N ASN A 25 9.18 6.84 13.02
CA ASN A 25 8.15 6.62 14.03
C ASN A 25 6.84 7.40 13.82
N GLN A 26 6.65 8.07 12.69
CA GLN A 26 5.37 8.67 12.32
C GLN A 26 4.44 7.58 11.78
N PRO A 27 3.20 7.46 12.27
CA PRO A 27 2.18 6.67 11.59
C PRO A 27 1.86 7.33 10.26
N LEU A 28 2.11 6.59 9.18
CA LEU A 28 1.80 6.96 7.81
C LEU A 28 0.37 6.52 7.45
N SER A 29 -0.04 6.76 6.21
CA SER A 29 -1.30 6.22 5.69
C SER A 29 -1.33 4.69 5.76
N GLY A 30 -2.51 4.11 5.98
CA GLY A 30 -2.72 2.67 5.95
C GLY A 30 -2.27 1.92 7.19
N GLY A 31 -1.88 2.58 8.28
CA GLY A 31 -1.28 1.87 9.42
C GLY A 31 0.15 1.40 9.14
N ILE A 32 0.84 2.06 8.20
CA ILE A 32 2.28 1.89 7.94
C ILE A 32 3.06 2.75 8.94
N VAL A 33 4.09 2.19 9.57
CA VAL A 33 5.03 2.90 10.44
C VAL A 33 6.45 2.56 10.01
N ALA A 34 7.26 3.57 9.73
CA ALA A 34 8.66 3.39 9.35
C ALA A 34 9.60 3.66 10.53
N LYS A 35 10.66 2.86 10.66
CA LYS A 35 11.71 2.97 11.67
C LYS A 35 13.08 2.71 11.06
N ASN A 36 14.14 3.15 11.74
CA ASN A 36 15.53 2.95 11.32
C ASN A 36 15.81 3.34 9.86
N LEU A 37 15.03 4.26 9.31
CA LEU A 37 15.23 4.72 7.94
C LEU A 37 16.60 5.42 7.82
N ARG A 38 17.37 5.13 6.77
CA ARG A 38 18.66 5.78 6.51
C ARG A 38 18.98 5.76 5.03
N ILE A 39 19.81 6.70 4.58
CA ILE A 39 20.32 6.73 3.21
C ILE A 39 21.85 6.69 3.21
N SER A 40 22.42 5.89 2.33
CA SER A 40 23.86 5.80 2.05
C SER A 40 24.14 6.21 0.62
N ASP A 41 25.23 6.95 0.40
CA ASP A 41 25.81 7.14 -0.93
C ASP A 41 26.88 6.07 -1.14
N ASN A 42 26.70 5.26 -2.17
CA ASN A 42 27.61 4.16 -2.50
C ASN A 42 28.67 4.60 -3.53
N GLY A 43 28.68 5.87 -3.93
CA GLY A 43 29.51 6.38 -5.02
C GLY A 43 28.92 6.06 -6.39
N SER A 44 29.56 6.59 -7.45
CA SER A 44 29.20 6.33 -8.86
C SER A 44 27.73 6.60 -9.22
N GLY A 45 27.07 7.52 -8.51
CA GLY A 45 25.66 7.81 -8.74
C GLY A 45 24.71 6.73 -8.21
N GLU A 46 25.10 5.91 -7.23
CA GLU A 46 24.20 4.96 -6.58
C GLU A 46 23.94 5.34 -5.10
N LEU A 47 22.68 5.49 -4.72
CA LEU A 47 22.24 5.66 -3.34
C LEU A 47 21.54 4.38 -2.87
N THR A 48 21.59 4.08 -1.57
CA THR A 48 20.75 3.04 -0.97
C THR A 48 19.94 3.59 0.20
N LEU A 49 18.63 3.45 0.14
CA LEU A 49 17.74 3.69 1.27
C LEU A 49 17.50 2.38 2.03
N TYR A 50 17.66 2.42 3.34
CA TYR A 50 17.36 1.32 4.24
C TYR A 50 16.26 1.72 5.22
N GLY A 51 15.65 0.72 5.85
CA GLY A 51 14.75 0.93 6.97
C GLY A 51 13.76 -0.21 7.19
N ASP A 52 13.04 -0.13 8.30
CA ASP A 52 12.08 -1.13 8.74
C ASP A 52 10.66 -0.55 8.62
N PHE A 53 9.80 -1.23 7.88
CA PHE A 53 8.40 -0.85 7.70
C PHE A 53 7.50 -1.86 8.39
N ASN A 54 6.68 -1.37 9.32
CA ASN A 54 5.61 -2.15 9.93
C ASN A 54 4.30 -1.75 9.28
N ILE A 55 3.53 -2.69 8.76
CA ILE A 55 2.21 -2.46 8.16
C ILE A 55 1.16 -3.16 9.00
N THR A 56 0.11 -2.44 9.38
CA THR A 56 -1.01 -3.03 10.14
C THR A 56 -2.26 -3.09 9.27
N LEU A 57 -2.77 -4.30 9.02
CA LEU A 57 -4.06 -4.54 8.37
C LEU A 57 -5.08 -4.92 9.44
N LYS A 58 -6.16 -4.13 9.56
CA LYS A 58 -7.27 -4.41 10.48
C LYS A 58 -8.33 -5.23 9.76
N VAL A 59 -8.76 -6.31 10.39
CA VAL A 59 -9.77 -7.23 9.85
C VAL A 59 -11.04 -7.09 10.68
N LEU A 60 -12.14 -6.73 10.01
CA LEU A 60 -13.43 -6.52 10.64
C LEU A 60 -14.40 -7.61 10.17
N ASP A 61 -14.79 -8.49 11.09
CA ASP A 61 -15.78 -9.55 10.78
C ASP A 61 -17.20 -8.99 10.83
N LEU A 62 -17.81 -8.82 9.67
CA LEU A 62 -19.20 -8.40 9.50
C LEU A 62 -20.09 -9.54 9.00
N THR A 63 -19.64 -10.79 9.04
CA THR A 63 -20.48 -11.94 8.65
C THR A 63 -21.66 -12.12 9.61
N THR A 64 -22.77 -12.67 9.12
CA THR A 64 -23.97 -12.92 9.92
C THR A 64 -23.69 -13.93 11.03
N ASP A 65 -23.09 -15.07 10.67
CA ASP A 65 -22.90 -16.21 11.58
C ASP A 65 -21.51 -16.23 12.25
N GLY A 66 -20.65 -15.26 11.92
CA GLY A 66 -19.26 -15.24 12.34
C GLY A 66 -18.35 -16.05 11.40
N ALA A 67 -17.07 -15.69 11.38
CA ALA A 67 -16.06 -16.33 10.54
C ALA A 67 -15.16 -17.30 11.33
N PRO A 68 -15.53 -18.59 11.51
CA PRO A 68 -14.79 -19.52 12.39
C PRO A 68 -13.33 -19.77 11.97
N SER A 69 -13.01 -19.67 10.68
CA SER A 69 -11.65 -19.88 10.17
C SER A 69 -10.86 -18.58 10.04
N LEU A 70 -11.37 -17.45 10.55
CA LEU A 70 -10.81 -16.12 10.31
C LEU A 70 -9.34 -16.00 10.75
N ASN A 71 -9.00 -16.51 11.94
CA ASN A 71 -7.61 -16.49 12.44
C ASN A 71 -6.65 -17.21 11.49
N SER A 72 -7.08 -18.34 10.91
CA SER A 72 -6.24 -19.10 9.95
C SER A 72 -6.04 -18.35 8.64
N LEU A 73 -7.09 -17.64 8.17
CA LEU A 73 -7.05 -16.83 6.95
C LEU A 73 -6.19 -15.58 7.15
N MET A 74 -6.34 -14.90 8.29
CA MET A 74 -5.51 -13.76 8.67
C MET A 74 -4.04 -14.12 8.78
N THR A 75 -3.73 -15.26 9.42
CA THR A 75 -2.34 -15.73 9.56
C THR A 75 -1.72 -16.02 8.20
N PHE A 76 -2.47 -16.70 7.31
CA PHE A 76 -2.03 -16.95 5.94
C PHE A 76 -1.77 -15.64 5.20
N THR A 77 -2.72 -14.70 5.22
CA THR A 77 -2.59 -13.39 4.58
C THR A 77 -1.37 -12.62 5.11
N GLN A 78 -1.15 -12.61 6.43
CA GLN A 78 0.01 -11.97 7.04
C GLN A 78 1.33 -12.55 6.51
N GLN A 79 1.45 -13.87 6.50
CA GLN A 79 2.65 -14.57 6.04
C GLN A 79 2.92 -14.29 4.56
N VAL A 80 1.88 -14.35 3.72
CA VAL A 80 2.02 -14.11 2.28
C VAL A 80 2.38 -12.67 2.00
N ILE A 81 1.67 -11.68 2.56
CA ILE A 81 2.00 -10.26 2.37
C ILE A 81 3.46 -10.01 2.78
N THR A 82 3.84 -10.46 3.97
CA THR A 82 5.21 -10.33 4.48
C THR A 82 6.22 -10.94 3.52
N SER A 83 5.96 -12.15 3.01
CA SER A 83 6.85 -12.83 2.06
C SER A 83 6.94 -12.14 0.70
N LYS A 84 5.87 -11.49 0.21
CA LYS A 84 5.87 -10.85 -1.12
C LYS A 84 6.49 -9.46 -1.10
N LEU A 85 6.39 -8.76 0.03
CA LEU A 85 7.10 -7.50 0.28
C LEU A 85 8.57 -7.75 0.67
N ARG A 86 8.90 -8.93 1.23
CA ARG A 86 10.29 -9.35 1.47
C ARG A 86 10.97 -9.74 0.16
N GLY A 87 12.01 -8.99 -0.21
CA GLY A 87 12.99 -9.43 -1.21
C GLY A 87 13.44 -8.30 -2.15
N GLY A 88 14.72 -8.38 -2.53
CA GLY A 88 15.31 -7.65 -3.66
C GLY A 88 15.50 -6.16 -3.42
N GLY A 89 16.73 -5.68 -3.58
CA GLY A 89 16.96 -4.24 -3.68
C GLY A 89 16.24 -3.70 -4.93
N TYR A 90 15.12 -2.99 -4.78
CA TYR A 90 14.49 -2.32 -5.93
C TYR A 90 15.40 -1.16 -6.35
N LYS A 91 15.74 -1.04 -7.63
CA LYS A 91 16.62 0.02 -8.14
C LYS A 91 15.79 0.99 -8.99
N GLY A 92 15.46 2.16 -8.43
CA GLY A 92 14.83 3.28 -9.14
C GLY A 92 15.87 4.29 -9.66
N GLY A 93 15.45 5.29 -10.44
CA GLY A 93 16.31 6.38 -10.92
C GLY A 93 15.71 7.75 -10.60
N ILE A 94 16.56 8.71 -10.21
CA ILE A 94 16.20 10.13 -10.09
C ILE A 94 17.27 10.95 -10.83
N SER A 95 16.83 11.78 -11.78
CA SER A 95 17.70 12.74 -12.48
C SER A 95 17.60 14.11 -11.84
N TYR A 96 18.73 14.77 -11.62
CA TYR A 96 18.79 16.16 -11.15
C TYR A 96 20.02 16.86 -11.73
N PHE A 97 20.05 18.18 -11.65
CA PHE A 97 21.17 18.99 -12.16
C PHE A 97 22.31 19.06 -11.13
N LYS A 98 23.56 18.95 -11.56
CA LYS A 98 24.75 19.02 -10.69
C LYS A 98 24.86 20.42 -10.08
N TYR A 99 25.04 20.53 -8.76
CA TYR A 99 25.30 21.81 -8.09
C TYR A 99 26.77 22.23 -8.29
N ASP A 100 26.97 23.44 -8.82
CA ASP A 100 28.28 24.08 -8.91
C ASP A 100 28.51 24.92 -7.66
N SER A 101 29.36 24.43 -6.75
CA SER A 101 29.66 25.09 -5.47
C SER A 101 30.39 26.42 -5.66
N SER A 102 31.14 26.60 -6.75
CA SER A 102 31.83 27.85 -7.06
C SER A 102 30.86 28.95 -7.51
N LYS A 103 29.85 28.57 -8.29
CA LYS A 103 28.79 29.48 -8.79
C LYS A 103 27.58 29.58 -7.88
N LYS A 104 27.53 28.74 -6.84
CA LYS A 104 26.39 28.56 -5.94
C LYS A 104 25.05 28.34 -6.68
N ALA A 105 25.08 27.66 -7.82
CA ALA A 105 23.91 27.44 -8.68
C ALA A 105 23.91 26.04 -9.28
N PHE A 106 22.75 25.56 -9.74
CA PHE A 106 22.63 24.30 -10.47
C PHE A 106 23.08 24.47 -11.93
N ASP A 107 23.95 23.59 -12.40
CA ASP A 107 24.37 23.51 -13.80
C ASP A 107 23.32 22.74 -14.60
N LEU A 108 22.42 23.49 -15.26
CA LEU A 108 21.33 22.93 -16.07
C LEU A 108 21.83 22.09 -17.26
N ASN A 109 23.12 22.18 -17.61
CA ASN A 109 23.73 21.41 -18.70
C ASN A 109 24.40 20.12 -18.21
N LYS A 110 24.44 19.87 -16.90
CA LYS A 110 25.04 18.66 -16.31
C LYS A 110 24.03 17.93 -15.45
N ASN A 111 23.43 16.89 -16.04
CA ASN A 111 22.63 15.94 -15.27
C ASN A 111 23.54 15.06 -14.44
N GLN A 112 23.20 14.93 -13.16
CA GLN A 112 23.67 13.85 -12.31
C GLN A 112 22.45 12.96 -12.05
N THR A 113 22.55 11.72 -12.49
CA THR A 113 21.50 10.73 -12.26
C THR A 113 21.91 9.88 -11.08
N TYR A 114 21.11 9.88 -10.02
CA TYR A 114 21.24 8.85 -9.00
C TYR A 114 20.34 7.68 -9.34
N SER A 115 20.87 6.49 -9.18
CA SER A 115 20.06 5.31 -9.02
C SER A 115 19.89 4.98 -7.54
N ILE A 116 18.67 4.70 -7.13
CA ILE A 116 18.30 4.48 -5.74
C ILE A 116 17.95 3.02 -5.56
N ARG A 117 18.73 2.32 -4.73
CA ARG A 117 18.42 0.97 -4.24
C ARG A 117 17.60 1.07 -2.96
N TYR A 118 16.50 0.32 -2.86
CA TYR A 118 15.69 0.24 -1.65
C TYR A 118 15.93 -1.08 -0.92
N SER A 119 16.37 -1.03 0.33
CA SER A 119 16.73 -2.17 1.17
C SER A 119 15.90 -2.13 2.45
N PHE A 120 14.63 -2.51 2.31
CA PHE A 120 13.66 -2.42 3.40
C PHE A 120 13.32 -3.78 4.00
N ASN A 121 13.15 -3.79 5.33
CA ASN A 121 12.58 -4.93 6.03
C ASN A 121 11.11 -4.66 6.28
N PHE A 122 10.24 -5.51 5.76
CA PHE A 122 8.80 -5.43 6.02
C PHE A 122 8.40 -6.42 7.12
N SER A 123 7.62 -5.90 8.07
CA SER A 123 6.82 -6.69 9.00
C SER A 123 5.35 -6.31 8.78
N VAL A 124 4.49 -7.30 8.66
CA VAL A 124 3.04 -7.08 8.51
C VAL A 124 2.34 -7.73 9.68
N ASN A 125 1.41 -6.98 10.28
CA ASN A 125 0.54 -7.43 11.36
C ASN A 125 -0.90 -7.40 10.85
N VAL A 126 -1.55 -8.55 10.86
CA VAL A 126 -2.97 -8.67 10.54
C VAL A 126 -3.71 -8.90 11.85
N ILE A 127 -4.49 -7.91 12.27
CA ILE A 127 -5.18 -7.92 13.57
C ILE A 127 -6.69 -7.89 13.37
N GLN A 128 -7.41 -8.66 14.16
CA GLN A 128 -8.86 -8.60 14.17
C GLN A 128 -9.29 -7.47 15.09
N ILE A 129 -10.20 -6.64 14.59
CA ILE A 129 -10.91 -5.65 15.40
C ILE A 129 -12.35 -6.10 15.62
N LYS A 130 -12.93 -5.67 16.74
CA LYS A 130 -14.31 -5.99 17.14
C LYS A 130 -15.25 -4.81 16.91
N MET A 131 -14.72 -3.58 16.93
CA MET A 131 -15.50 -2.35 16.88
C MET A 131 -14.92 -1.34 15.91
N LEU A 132 -15.79 -0.54 15.27
CA LEU A 132 -15.37 0.52 14.34
C LEU A 132 -14.53 1.61 15.00
N ASN A 133 -14.68 1.86 16.30
CA ASN A 133 -13.88 2.84 17.04
C ASN A 133 -12.40 2.43 17.19
N GLU A 134 -12.05 1.19 16.87
CA GLU A 134 -10.67 0.72 16.76
C GLU A 134 -10.01 1.21 15.47
N LEU A 135 -10.78 1.71 14.49
CA LEU A 135 -10.28 2.36 13.27
C LEU A 135 -9.98 3.83 13.53
N LYS A 136 -8.87 4.32 12.95
CA LYS A 136 -8.39 5.69 13.08
C LYS A 136 -7.84 6.20 11.76
N GLY A 137 -8.12 7.47 11.44
CA GLY A 137 -7.57 8.13 10.25
C GLY A 137 -7.82 7.30 9.00
N ASN A 138 -6.73 6.94 8.31
CA ASN A 138 -6.72 6.17 7.06
C ASN A 138 -6.14 4.74 7.27
N ASP A 139 -6.60 3.99 8.27
CA ASP A 139 -6.17 2.60 8.48
C ASP A 139 -6.47 1.70 7.27
N PHE A 140 -5.59 0.73 6.99
CA PHE A 140 -5.94 -0.37 6.10
C PHE A 140 -6.94 -1.29 6.78
N VAL A 141 -8.05 -1.52 6.10
CA VAL A 141 -9.13 -2.37 6.58
C VAL A 141 -9.49 -3.40 5.53
N LEU A 142 -9.62 -4.65 5.97
CA LEU A 142 -10.25 -5.73 5.23
C LEU A 142 -11.53 -6.13 5.97
N ALA A 143 -12.68 -5.71 5.46
CA ALA A 143 -13.98 -6.11 6.00
C ALA A 143 -14.39 -7.47 5.41
N VAL A 144 -14.82 -8.38 6.27
CA VAL A 144 -15.27 -9.72 5.90
C VAL A 144 -16.79 -9.75 5.92
N VAL A 145 -17.40 -10.04 4.78
CA VAL A 145 -18.86 -10.00 4.60
C VAL A 145 -19.39 -11.38 4.18
N ASP A 146 -20.70 -11.58 4.26
CA ASP A 146 -21.32 -12.84 3.81
C ASP A 146 -21.14 -12.99 2.29
N SER A 147 -21.51 -11.96 1.53
CA SER A 147 -21.39 -11.98 0.07
C SER A 147 -21.20 -10.59 -0.54
N ILE A 148 -20.66 -10.59 -1.77
CA ILE A 148 -20.53 -9.41 -2.63
C ILE A 148 -21.43 -9.64 -3.85
N GLY A 149 -22.30 -8.68 -4.15
CA GLY A 149 -23.24 -8.74 -5.28
C GLY A 149 -22.69 -8.15 -6.59
N TYR A 150 -21.55 -7.45 -6.51
CA TYR A 150 -20.90 -6.82 -7.66
C TYR A 150 -20.52 -7.83 -8.73
N GLN A 151 -20.76 -7.44 -9.98
CA GLN A 151 -20.48 -8.24 -11.16
C GLN A 151 -19.78 -7.38 -12.20
N PHE A 152 -18.84 -7.99 -12.91
CA PHE A 152 -18.09 -7.35 -13.99
C PHE A 152 -18.04 -8.27 -15.21
N THR A 153 -17.75 -7.69 -16.36
CA THR A 153 -17.57 -8.42 -17.61
C THR A 153 -16.10 -8.38 -17.97
N ASP A 154 -15.49 -9.53 -18.23
CA ASP A 154 -14.09 -9.59 -18.67
C ASP A 154 -13.92 -9.10 -20.12
N GLN A 155 -12.67 -8.97 -20.57
CA GLN A 155 -12.35 -8.58 -21.95
C GLN A 155 -12.91 -9.55 -23.01
N GLN A 156 -13.30 -10.77 -22.61
CA GLN A 156 -13.88 -11.79 -23.47
C GLN A 156 -15.43 -11.78 -23.44
N GLY A 157 -16.05 -10.81 -22.76
CA GLY A 157 -17.50 -10.66 -22.71
C GLY A 157 -18.20 -11.57 -21.69
N LYS A 158 -17.45 -12.29 -20.84
CA LYS A 158 -18.02 -13.19 -19.83
C LYS A 158 -18.24 -12.44 -18.52
N ARG A 159 -19.42 -12.65 -17.93
CA ARG A 159 -19.81 -12.08 -16.65
C ARG A 159 -19.23 -12.89 -15.47
N HIS A 160 -18.66 -12.20 -14.50
CA HIS A 160 -18.05 -12.76 -13.30
C HIS A 160 -18.61 -12.09 -12.04
N TYR A 161 -18.57 -12.83 -10.93
CA TYR A 161 -18.88 -12.31 -9.60
C TYR A 161 -17.57 -11.98 -8.88
N SER A 162 -17.56 -10.85 -8.18
CA SER A 162 -16.42 -10.47 -7.36
C SER A 162 -16.35 -11.30 -6.07
N GLY A 163 -15.16 -11.76 -5.73
CA GLY A 163 -14.84 -12.37 -4.44
C GLY A 163 -14.31 -11.39 -3.40
N GLY A 164 -13.78 -10.27 -3.88
CA GLY A 164 -13.24 -9.16 -3.11
C GLY A 164 -13.31 -7.87 -3.93
N LEU A 165 -13.41 -6.75 -3.22
CA LEU A 165 -13.41 -5.42 -3.82
C LEU A 165 -12.62 -4.46 -2.95
N THR A 166 -11.88 -3.59 -3.61
CA THR A 166 -11.11 -2.54 -2.94
C THR A 166 -11.56 -1.17 -3.43
N ASN A 167 -11.76 -0.23 -2.50
CA ASN A 167 -12.14 1.15 -2.81
C ASN A 167 -10.90 1.99 -3.21
N GLY A 168 -10.20 1.53 -4.24
CA GLY A 168 -9.01 2.16 -4.78
C GLY A 168 -7.80 2.18 -3.83
N MET A 169 -6.73 2.82 -4.32
CA MET A 169 -5.47 2.98 -3.62
C MET A 169 -5.66 3.70 -2.27
N GLY A 170 -5.22 3.06 -1.19
CA GLY A 170 -5.35 3.55 0.18
C GLY A 170 -6.74 3.41 0.81
N GLY A 171 -7.74 2.88 0.08
CA GLY A 171 -9.10 2.69 0.58
C GLY A 171 -9.33 1.36 1.32
N PRO A 172 -10.52 1.17 1.92
CA PRO A 172 -10.89 -0.11 2.50
C PRO A 172 -11.07 -1.20 1.44
N ALA A 173 -10.76 -2.42 1.82
CA ALA A 173 -11.06 -3.64 1.08
C ALA A 173 -12.19 -4.43 1.75
N VAL A 174 -12.94 -5.18 0.94
CA VAL A 174 -14.03 -6.07 1.37
C VAL A 174 -13.83 -7.43 0.72
N ILE A 175 -14.11 -8.50 1.45
CA ILE A 175 -13.98 -9.87 0.97
C ILE A 175 -15.16 -10.73 1.41
N SER A 176 -15.69 -11.56 0.50
CA SER A 176 -16.68 -12.57 0.88
C SER A 176 -16.02 -13.72 1.63
N TYR A 177 -16.54 -14.06 2.80
CA TYR A 177 -15.96 -15.10 3.66
C TYR A 177 -15.86 -16.47 2.97
N ASP A 178 -16.91 -16.91 2.28
CA ASP A 178 -16.93 -18.19 1.58
C ASP A 178 -16.00 -18.22 0.37
N VAL A 179 -15.76 -17.07 -0.25
CA VAL A 179 -14.76 -16.96 -1.31
C VAL A 179 -13.36 -16.99 -0.72
N TRP A 180 -13.11 -16.30 0.38
CA TRP A 180 -11.79 -16.29 1.04
C TRP A 180 -11.37 -17.68 1.52
N LYS A 181 -12.30 -18.46 2.08
CA LYS A 181 -12.05 -19.87 2.46
C LYS A 181 -11.61 -20.72 1.28
N ARG A 182 -12.25 -20.55 0.11
CA ARG A 182 -11.95 -21.31 -1.11
C ARG A 182 -10.66 -20.85 -1.77
N TYR A 183 -10.41 -19.54 -1.78
CA TYR A 183 -9.26 -18.90 -2.43
C TYR A 183 -8.52 -18.01 -1.44
N LYS A 184 -7.62 -18.59 -0.64
CA LYS A 184 -6.95 -17.90 0.47
C LYS A 184 -6.16 -16.64 0.04
N TYR A 185 -5.67 -16.62 -1.20
CA TYR A 185 -4.90 -15.51 -1.76
C TYR A 185 -5.72 -14.25 -2.05
N ILE A 186 -7.06 -14.33 -2.10
CA ILE A 186 -7.87 -13.15 -2.43
C ILE A 186 -7.77 -12.06 -1.35
N GLY A 187 -7.57 -12.40 -0.07
CA GLY A 187 -7.29 -11.41 0.96
C GLY A 187 -5.95 -10.66 0.75
N VAL A 188 -4.97 -11.30 0.12
CA VAL A 188 -3.68 -10.69 -0.24
C VAL A 188 -3.84 -9.82 -1.49
N HIS A 189 -4.61 -10.30 -2.47
CA HIS A 189 -4.93 -9.59 -3.70
C HIS A 189 -5.62 -8.24 -3.40
N GLU A 190 -6.68 -8.25 -2.61
CA GLU A 190 -7.37 -7.01 -2.20
C GLU A 190 -6.44 -6.07 -1.43
N PHE A 191 -5.62 -6.61 -0.53
CA PHE A 191 -4.65 -5.79 0.17
C PHE A 191 -3.66 -5.10 -0.80
N PHE A 192 -3.24 -5.76 -1.87
CA PHE A 192 -2.34 -5.16 -2.85
C PHE A 192 -3.00 -4.12 -3.76
N HIS A 193 -4.32 -4.19 -3.98
CA HIS A 193 -5.06 -3.06 -4.53
C HIS A 193 -4.99 -1.82 -3.61
N THR A 194 -5.02 -2.01 -2.29
CA THR A 194 -4.85 -0.88 -1.35
C THR A 194 -3.46 -0.23 -1.48
N LEU A 195 -2.44 -1.00 -1.89
CA LEU A 195 -1.10 -0.50 -2.20
C LEU A 195 -0.95 0.01 -3.65
N GLY A 196 -2.04 0.08 -4.40
CA GLY A 196 -2.07 0.68 -5.73
C GLY A 196 -1.80 -0.27 -6.90
N LEU A 197 -1.72 -1.59 -6.67
CA LEU A 197 -1.68 -2.53 -7.79
C LEU A 197 -3.04 -2.61 -8.48
N VAL A 198 -3.01 -2.76 -9.80
CA VAL A 198 -4.22 -2.94 -10.63
C VAL A 198 -4.36 -4.39 -11.04
N ASP A 199 -5.58 -4.75 -11.44
CA ASP A 199 -5.88 -6.05 -12.00
C ASP A 199 -5.09 -6.34 -13.27
N ILE A 200 -4.72 -7.61 -13.43
CA ILE A 200 -4.11 -8.14 -14.65
C ILE A 200 -5.13 -9.01 -15.36
N GLU A 201 -5.51 -8.60 -16.56
CA GLU A 201 -6.48 -9.32 -17.41
C GLU A 201 -5.78 -10.24 -18.45
N ASP A 202 -4.44 -10.18 -18.51
CA ASP A 202 -3.62 -10.96 -19.43
C ASP A 202 -3.56 -12.44 -19.03
N ASN A 203 -4.18 -13.31 -19.84
CA ASN A 203 -4.23 -14.75 -19.61
C ASN A 203 -2.85 -15.43 -19.50
N SER A 204 -1.80 -14.87 -20.12
CA SER A 204 -0.43 -15.40 -19.99
C SER A 204 0.14 -15.20 -18.59
N LYS A 205 -0.49 -14.34 -17.79
CA LYS A 205 -0.12 -13.95 -16.43
C LYS A 205 -1.06 -14.53 -15.37
N LYS A 206 -1.76 -15.63 -15.67
CA LYS A 206 -2.63 -16.34 -14.71
C LYS A 206 -1.95 -16.77 -13.40
N ASN A 207 -0.63 -16.93 -13.42
CA ASN A 207 0.17 -17.27 -12.23
C ASN A 207 0.51 -16.04 -11.35
N ARG A 208 0.08 -14.84 -11.74
CA ARG A 208 0.29 -13.59 -11.01
C ARG A 208 -0.80 -13.41 -9.98
N LEU A 209 -0.39 -12.95 -8.79
CA LEU A 209 -1.32 -12.74 -7.69
C LEU A 209 -2.41 -11.71 -8.05
N MET A 210 -2.07 -10.68 -8.85
CA MET A 210 -3.02 -9.65 -9.30
C MET A 210 -3.88 -10.07 -10.51
N TYR A 211 -3.90 -11.35 -10.89
CA TYR A 211 -4.80 -11.82 -11.94
C TYR A 211 -6.24 -11.91 -11.42
N HIS A 212 -7.18 -11.25 -12.09
CA HIS A 212 -8.49 -10.92 -11.50
C HIS A 212 -9.61 -11.97 -11.70
N LEU A 213 -9.38 -13.04 -12.48
CA LEU A 213 -10.43 -14.02 -12.82
C LEU A 213 -10.46 -15.26 -11.91
N GLY A 214 -11.67 -15.82 -11.72
CA GLY A 214 -12.06 -16.76 -10.66
C GLY A 214 -11.41 -18.14 -10.60
N ASN A 215 -10.31 -18.37 -11.31
CA ASN A 215 -9.41 -19.50 -11.15
C ASN A 215 -7.98 -19.06 -10.80
N ASN A 216 -7.82 -17.84 -10.26
CA ASN A 216 -6.54 -17.30 -9.82
C ASN A 216 -5.89 -18.22 -8.77
N THR A 217 -4.99 -19.07 -9.23
CA THR A 217 -4.02 -19.83 -8.43
C THR A 217 -2.69 -19.09 -8.33
N GLY A 218 -2.63 -17.90 -8.94
CA GLY A 218 -1.45 -17.07 -9.01
C GLY A 218 -1.02 -16.60 -7.64
N HIS A 219 0.28 -16.76 -7.39
CA HIS A 219 0.90 -16.42 -6.12
C HIS A 219 2.19 -15.62 -6.33
N SER A 220 2.48 -15.20 -7.57
CA SER A 220 3.72 -14.48 -7.90
C SER A 220 3.48 -12.98 -8.07
N ILE A 221 4.51 -12.20 -7.76
CA ILE A 221 4.55 -10.75 -7.97
C ILE A 221 5.86 -10.43 -8.72
N SER A 222 5.85 -9.52 -9.70
CA SER A 222 7.07 -9.11 -10.45
C SER A 222 7.80 -8.00 -9.73
N ASP A 223 9.02 -7.75 -10.17
CA ASP A 223 9.78 -6.58 -9.73
C ASP A 223 9.13 -5.26 -10.14
N ALA A 224 8.37 -5.21 -11.24
CA ALA A 224 7.60 -4.03 -11.63
C ALA A 224 6.47 -3.75 -10.64
N GLU A 225 5.64 -4.75 -10.32
CA GLU A 225 4.58 -4.62 -9.30
C GLU A 225 5.17 -4.32 -7.91
N ARG A 226 6.31 -4.92 -7.54
CA ARG A 226 7.04 -4.52 -6.33
C ARG A 226 7.44 -3.05 -6.39
N GLY A 227 7.94 -2.60 -7.53
CA GLY A 227 8.28 -1.21 -7.79
C GLY A 227 7.08 -0.28 -7.57
N ASP A 228 5.90 -0.64 -8.08
CA ASP A 228 4.66 0.15 -7.91
C ASP A 228 4.20 0.19 -6.45
N MET A 229 4.23 -0.95 -5.74
CA MET A 229 3.95 -0.98 -4.29
C MET A 229 4.97 -0.15 -3.51
N MET A 230 6.26 -0.24 -3.85
CA MET A 230 7.29 0.58 -3.23
C MET A 230 7.07 2.05 -3.56
N GLN A 231 6.65 2.39 -4.77
CA GLN A 231 6.29 3.77 -5.11
C GLN A 231 5.12 4.26 -4.28
N PHE A 232 4.10 3.45 -3.98
CA PHE A 232 3.04 3.84 -3.05
C PHE A 232 3.60 4.14 -1.65
N ILE A 233 4.39 3.20 -1.10
CA ILE A 233 5.00 3.34 0.24
C ILE A 233 5.96 4.53 0.30
N MET A 234 6.65 4.82 -0.80
CA MET A 234 7.73 5.81 -0.91
C MET A 234 7.31 7.11 -1.57
N ARG A 235 6.07 7.23 -2.05
CA ARG A 235 5.60 8.27 -3.01
C ARG A 235 6.04 9.67 -2.63
N ASN A 236 6.24 9.94 -1.35
CA ASN A 236 6.34 11.28 -0.83
C ASN A 236 7.42 11.48 0.25
N ILE A 237 8.65 11.00 0.10
CA ILE A 237 9.76 11.47 0.98
C ILE A 237 9.80 13.03 1.05
N LYS A 238 9.41 13.74 -0.02
CA LYS A 238 9.29 15.21 -0.05
C LYS A 238 7.93 15.78 0.37
N ASP A 239 6.80 15.10 0.12
CA ASP A 239 5.46 15.62 0.47
C ASP A 239 4.94 15.13 1.84
N MET A 240 5.58 14.13 2.45
CA MET A 240 5.27 13.67 3.82
C MET A 240 5.69 14.68 4.91
N THR A 241 6.52 15.68 4.55
CA THR A 241 6.88 16.81 5.41
C THR A 241 5.91 17.98 5.30
N LYS A 242 5.06 18.01 4.25
CA LYS A 242 3.95 18.95 4.10
C LYS A 242 2.70 18.34 4.73
N SER A 243 2.60 18.38 6.06
CA SER A 243 1.39 18.07 6.86
C SER A 243 0.48 16.91 6.38
N THR A 244 0.32 15.89 7.23
CA THR A 244 -0.79 14.92 7.19
C THR A 244 -0.97 14.15 5.87
N TYR A 245 0.00 13.28 5.54
CA TYR A 245 -0.27 12.15 4.62
C TYR A 245 -1.25 11.14 5.23
N THR A 246 -1.48 11.19 6.56
CA THR A 246 -2.79 10.84 7.12
C THR A 246 -3.76 11.90 6.64
N ASN A 247 -4.39 11.72 5.48
CA ASN A 247 -5.45 12.64 5.09
C ASN A 247 -6.49 12.60 6.22
N LEU A 248 -6.49 13.61 7.11
CA LEU A 248 -7.41 13.69 8.25
C LEU A 248 -8.86 13.70 7.74
N ASN A 249 -9.04 14.01 6.44
CA ASN A 249 -10.30 13.97 5.72
C ASN A 249 -10.62 12.60 5.07
N ASN A 250 -9.68 11.64 5.00
CA ASN A 250 -9.95 10.22 4.71
C ASN A 250 -10.24 9.50 6.02
N ASN A 251 -11.47 9.66 6.50
CA ASN A 251 -11.98 8.90 7.61
C ASN A 251 -12.31 7.47 7.12
N THR A 252 -11.47 6.47 7.44
CA THR A 252 -11.67 5.06 7.06
C THR A 252 -13.06 4.56 7.44
N VAL A 253 -13.61 4.96 8.58
CA VAL A 253 -14.97 4.58 8.99
C VAL A 253 -16.00 5.12 8.00
N LYS A 254 -15.89 6.41 7.62
CA LYS A 254 -16.77 7.01 6.61
C LYS A 254 -16.60 6.37 5.24
N LEU A 255 -15.36 6.11 4.81
CA LEU A 255 -15.07 5.46 3.52
C LEU A 255 -15.63 4.04 3.48
N LEU A 256 -15.42 3.27 4.55
CA LEU A 256 -15.97 1.92 4.69
C LEU A 256 -17.50 1.95 4.72
N GLY A 257 -18.10 2.90 5.43
CA GLY A 257 -19.55 3.11 5.45
C GLY A 257 -20.11 3.43 4.07
N ASN A 258 -19.51 4.37 3.34
CA ASN A 258 -19.93 4.69 1.97
C ASN A 258 -19.76 3.49 1.04
N PHE A 259 -18.66 2.75 1.18
CA PHE A 259 -18.35 1.60 0.35
C PHE A 259 -19.33 0.46 0.58
N LEU A 260 -19.55 0.07 1.85
CA LEU A 260 -20.47 -1.00 2.25
C LEU A 260 -21.93 -0.69 1.91
N ASN A 261 -22.32 0.59 1.91
CA ASN A 261 -23.66 1.02 1.54
C ASN A 261 -23.83 1.32 0.04
N SER A 262 -22.80 1.07 -0.79
CA SER A 262 -22.92 1.29 -2.23
C SER A 262 -23.92 0.31 -2.85
N PRO A 263 -25.01 0.78 -3.47
CA PRO A 263 -26.02 -0.10 -4.07
C PRO A 263 -25.47 -0.90 -5.25
N THR A 264 -24.40 -0.43 -5.89
CA THR A 264 -23.75 -1.12 -7.01
C THR A 264 -22.97 -2.36 -6.59
N ASN A 265 -22.51 -2.39 -5.34
CA ASN A 265 -21.61 -3.44 -4.86
C ASN A 265 -22.37 -4.61 -4.23
N GLY A 266 -23.60 -4.38 -3.77
CA GLY A 266 -24.52 -5.41 -3.30
C GLY A 266 -23.98 -6.21 -2.12
N PHE A 267 -23.33 -5.56 -1.15
CA PHE A 267 -22.75 -6.23 0.01
C PHE A 267 -23.84 -6.77 0.95
N LYS A 268 -23.72 -8.04 1.34
CA LYS A 268 -24.54 -8.66 2.38
C LYS A 268 -23.68 -8.87 3.63
N PHE A 269 -24.06 -8.23 4.73
CA PHE A 269 -23.33 -8.28 5.99
C PHE A 269 -24.25 -7.97 7.17
N ASN A 270 -23.81 -8.33 8.36
CA ASN A 270 -24.49 -8.04 9.61
C ASN A 270 -24.33 -6.55 9.97
N GLN A 271 -25.35 -5.75 9.66
CA GLN A 271 -25.36 -4.33 9.98
C GLN A 271 -25.23 -4.04 11.48
N ALA A 272 -25.67 -4.94 12.37
CA ALA A 272 -25.55 -4.73 13.82
C ALA A 272 -24.09 -4.79 14.29
N LYS A 273 -23.23 -5.60 13.62
CA LYS A 273 -21.78 -5.59 13.86
C LYS A 273 -21.08 -4.34 13.32
N PHE A 274 -21.77 -3.57 12.45
CA PHE A 274 -21.27 -2.34 11.84
C PHE A 274 -21.80 -1.07 12.51
N ARG A 275 -22.69 -1.19 13.50
CA ARG A 275 -23.20 -0.05 14.30
C ARG A 275 -22.38 0.08 15.59
#